data_AF-A0A6N3BT13-F1
#
_entry.id   AF-A0A6N3BT13-F1
#
_cell.length_a   1.000
_cell.length_b   1.000
_cell.length_c   1.000
_cell.angle_alpha   90.00
_cell.angle_beta   90.00
_cell.angle_gamma   90.00
#
_symmetry.space_group_name_H-M   'P 1'
#
loop_
_entity.id
_entity.type
_entity.pdbx_description
1 polymer ?
#
loop_
_entity_poly.entity_id
_entity_poly.type
_entity_poly.pdbx_seq_one_letter_code
_entity_poly.pdbx_strand_id
1 'polypeptide(L)'
;MPEEYFDDKEDAQKYGYEIAEKEGLSRFRIGLCEDAENFGIDVDRVIENIQEAMYETIGEAAECYLDDVTKEDALELEKRLNEVFYKWQEEHNYKPSFYKVISEEVIEVEK
;
A
#
# COMPACT_ATOMS: atom_id res chain seq x y z
N MET A 1 4.49 -20.61 -11.93
CA MET A 1 4.98 -21.12 -10.63
C MET A 1 3.99 -20.57 -9.62
N PRO A 2 3.31 -21.42 -8.83
CA PRO A 2 2.40 -20.93 -7.79
C PRO A 2 3.20 -20.06 -6.81
N GLU A 3 2.66 -18.88 -6.51
CA GLU A 3 3.18 -17.97 -5.50
C GLU A 3 2.35 -18.17 -4.23
N GLU A 4 3.01 -18.42 -3.11
CA GLU A 4 2.38 -18.70 -1.82
C GLU A 4 3.11 -17.94 -0.72
N TYR A 5 2.35 -17.50 0.29
CA TYR A 5 2.85 -16.65 1.37
C TYR A 5 3.02 -17.45 2.65
N PHE A 6 4.14 -17.23 3.32
CA PHE A 6 4.47 -17.88 4.58
C PHE A 6 5.05 -16.86 5.54
N ASP A 7 4.68 -16.97 6.81
CA ASP A 7 5.23 -16.13 7.88
C ASP A 7 6.67 -16.54 8.25
N ASP A 8 7.07 -17.77 7.90
CA ASP A 8 8.37 -18.35 8.22
C ASP A 8 9.11 -18.85 6.97
N LYS A 9 10.43 -18.65 6.96
CA LYS A 9 11.29 -19.05 5.85
C LYS A 9 11.37 -20.57 5.69
N GLU A 10 11.39 -21.34 6.77
CA GLU A 10 11.50 -22.80 6.73
C GLU A 10 10.25 -23.40 6.06
N ASP A 11 9.07 -22.88 6.35
CA ASP A 11 7.82 -23.28 5.71
C ASP A 11 7.82 -22.93 4.21
N ALA A 12 8.26 -21.73 3.84
CA ALA A 12 8.41 -21.33 2.44
C ALA A 12 9.40 -22.24 1.69
N GLN A 13 10.50 -22.59 2.35
CA GLN A 13 11.53 -23.47 1.79
C GLN A 13 11.00 -24.89 1.59
N LYS A 14 10.31 -25.43 2.58
CA LYS A 14 9.69 -26.76 2.50
C LYS A 14 8.69 -26.83 1.35
N TYR A 15 7.80 -25.84 1.24
CA TYR A 15 6.86 -25.75 0.12
C TYR A 15 7.57 -25.67 -1.23
N GLY A 16 8.64 -24.87 -1.31
CA GLY A 16 9.48 -24.77 -2.51
C GLY A 16 10.05 -26.13 -2.95
N TYR A 17 10.55 -26.94 -2.01
CA TYR A 17 11.02 -28.31 -2.30
C TYR A 17 9.89 -29.24 -2.75
N GLU A 18 8.73 -29.22 -2.08
CA GLU A 18 7.57 -30.05 -2.45
C GLU A 18 7.11 -29.77 -3.89
N ILE A 19 7.05 -28.49 -4.28
CA ILE A 19 6.71 -28.09 -5.66
C ILE A 19 7.84 -28.47 -6.63
N ALA A 20 9.10 -28.28 -6.25
CA ALA A 20 10.22 -28.61 -7.12
C ALA A 20 10.30 -30.11 -7.42
N GLU A 21 10.06 -30.98 -6.43
CA GLU A 21 9.98 -32.43 -6.62
C GLU A 21 8.78 -32.80 -7.52
N LYS A 22 7.59 -32.27 -7.21
CA LYS A 22 6.35 -32.56 -7.94
C LYS A 22 6.40 -32.12 -9.41
N GLU A 23 7.01 -30.97 -9.69
CA GLU A 23 7.10 -30.38 -11.03
C GLU A 23 8.43 -30.67 -11.74
N GLY A 24 9.38 -31.36 -11.08
CA GLY A 24 10.69 -31.71 -11.65
C GLY A 24 11.63 -30.53 -11.89
N LEU A 25 11.47 -29.45 -11.11
CA LEU A 25 12.23 -28.21 -11.22
C LEU A 25 13.66 -28.40 -10.66
N SER A 26 14.65 -27.78 -11.31
CA SER A 26 16.04 -27.82 -10.83
C SER A 26 16.39 -26.70 -9.85
N ARG A 27 15.48 -25.75 -9.65
CA ARG A 27 15.64 -24.62 -8.72
C ARG A 27 14.29 -23.96 -8.41
N PHE A 28 14.22 -23.30 -7.27
CA PHE A 28 13.14 -22.38 -6.90
C PHE A 28 13.70 -21.14 -6.20
N ARG A 29 12.84 -20.16 -5.91
CA ARG A 29 13.22 -18.92 -5.23
C ARG A 29 12.39 -18.71 -3.97
N ILE A 30 13.02 -18.12 -2.96
CA ILE A 30 12.35 -17.63 -1.76
C ILE A 30 12.60 -16.13 -1.70
N GLY A 31 11.52 -15.33 -1.70
CA GLY A 31 11.59 -13.89 -1.50
C GLY A 31 11.31 -13.53 -0.05
N LEU A 32 12.08 -12.59 0.51
CA LEU A 32 11.68 -11.87 1.71
C LEU A 32 10.85 -10.67 1.28
N CYS A 33 9.64 -10.58 1.80
CA CYS A 33 8.65 -9.58 1.41
C CYS A 33 8.38 -8.61 2.56
N GLU A 34 8.18 -7.34 2.21
CA GLU A 34 7.70 -6.30 3.12
C GLU A 34 6.36 -5.78 2.58
N ASP A 35 5.34 -5.74 3.44
CA ASP A 35 4.03 -5.21 3.08
C ASP A 35 4.13 -3.76 2.62
N ALA A 36 3.37 -3.40 1.59
CA ALA A 36 3.32 -2.02 1.15
C ALA A 36 2.70 -1.14 2.25
N GLU A 37 3.33 0.00 2.51
CA GLU A 37 2.74 1.03 3.39
C GLU A 37 1.38 1.47 2.83
N ASN A 38 0.35 1.42 3.68
CA ASN A 38 -0.98 1.90 3.32
C ASN A 38 -1.06 3.41 3.56
N PHE A 39 -0.63 4.19 2.57
CA PHE A 39 -0.70 5.65 2.64
C PHE A 39 -2.14 6.15 2.73
N GLY A 40 -2.30 7.23 3.49
CA GLY A 40 -3.56 7.91 3.71
C GLY A 40 -3.85 9.02 2.70
N ILE A 41 -4.94 9.73 2.98
CA ILE A 41 -5.29 11.01 2.38
C ILE A 41 -4.37 12.09 2.95
N ASP A 42 -3.72 12.81 2.04
CA ASP A 42 -2.97 14.05 2.28
C ASP A 42 -3.95 15.22 2.27
N VAL A 43 -4.18 15.83 3.44
CA VAL A 43 -5.19 16.88 3.58
C VAL A 43 -4.80 18.19 2.88
N ASP A 44 -3.51 18.49 2.80
CA ASP A 44 -3.02 19.74 2.19
C ASP A 44 -3.37 19.72 0.70
N ARG A 45 -3.17 18.57 0.04
CA ARG A 45 -3.60 18.36 -1.35
C ARG A 45 -5.11 18.40 -1.52
N VAL A 46 -5.88 17.90 -0.56
CA VAL A 46 -7.35 17.98 -0.63
C VAL A 46 -7.80 19.44 -0.58
N ILE A 47 -7.23 20.23 0.31
CA ILE A 47 -7.55 21.66 0.45
C ILE A 47 -7.15 22.42 -0.83
N GLU A 48 -5.92 22.24 -1.32
CA GLU A 48 -5.44 22.88 -2.55
C GLU A 48 -6.36 22.61 -3.74
N ASN A 49 -6.73 21.34 -3.96
CA ASN A 49 -7.65 20.96 -5.04
C ASN A 49 -9.02 21.65 -4.91
N ILE A 50 -9.53 21.85 -3.69
CA ILE A 50 -10.80 22.52 -3.45
C ILE A 50 -10.66 24.03 -3.71
N GLN A 51 -9.57 24.65 -3.27
CA GLN A 51 -9.30 26.07 -3.51
C GLN A 51 -9.22 26.36 -5.01
N GLU A 52 -8.49 25.53 -5.77
CA GLU A 52 -8.40 25.62 -7.23
C GLU A 52 -9.78 25.51 -7.88
N ALA A 53 -10.57 24.49 -7.53
CA ALA A 53 -11.91 24.31 -8.09
C ALA A 53 -12.84 25.50 -7.79
N MET A 54 -12.74 26.09 -6.60
CA MET A 54 -13.49 27.28 -6.21
C MET A 54 -13.06 28.50 -7.02
N TYR A 55 -11.75 28.71 -7.20
CA TYR A 55 -11.21 29.78 -8.02
C TYR A 55 -11.61 29.63 -9.50
N GLU A 56 -11.54 28.42 -10.07
CA GLU A 56 -11.98 28.17 -11.45
C GLU A 56 -13.47 28.50 -11.67
N THR A 57 -14.30 28.29 -10.65
CA THR A 57 -15.75 28.48 -10.73
C THR A 57 -16.17 29.92 -10.44
N ILE A 58 -15.57 30.56 -9.43
CA ILE A 58 -16.01 31.84 -8.86
C ILE A 58 -15.06 32.99 -9.24
N GLY A 59 -13.81 32.68 -9.59
CA GLY A 59 -12.75 33.65 -9.86
C GLY A 59 -12.15 34.23 -8.58
N GLU A 60 -11.54 35.40 -8.70
CA GLU A 60 -10.80 36.11 -7.64
C GLU A 60 -11.56 36.24 -6.31
N ALA A 61 -12.89 36.29 -6.34
CA ALA A 61 -13.69 36.37 -5.11
C ALA A 61 -13.54 35.15 -4.19
N ALA A 62 -13.04 34.01 -4.70
CA ALA A 62 -12.77 32.80 -3.92
C ALA A 62 -11.29 32.59 -3.58
N GLU A 63 -10.39 33.50 -3.97
CA GLU A 63 -8.93 33.35 -3.82
C GLU A 63 -8.50 33.04 -2.39
N CYS A 64 -9.14 33.65 -1.37
CA CYS A 64 -8.76 33.46 0.03
C CYS A 64 -9.52 32.35 0.76
N TYR A 65 -10.31 31.54 0.08
CA TYR A 65 -11.07 30.48 0.73
C TYR A 65 -10.12 29.43 1.32
N LEU A 66 -10.21 29.13 2.62
CA LEU A 66 -9.36 28.16 3.34
C LEU A 66 -7.87 28.53 3.49
N ASP A 67 -7.47 29.76 3.15
CA ASP A 67 -6.08 30.22 3.34
C ASP A 67 -5.65 30.34 4.81
N ASP A 68 -6.63 30.44 5.72
CA ASP A 68 -6.43 30.59 7.16
C ASP A 68 -6.47 29.27 7.95
N VAL A 69 -6.56 28.13 7.26
CA VAL A 69 -6.51 26.81 7.90
C VAL A 69 -5.20 26.65 8.65
N THR A 70 -5.31 26.43 9.96
CA THR A 70 -4.14 26.20 10.81
C THR A 70 -3.59 24.79 10.60
N LYS A 71 -2.32 24.59 10.94
CA LYS A 71 -1.71 23.26 10.90
C LYS A 71 -2.46 22.29 11.82
N GLU A 72 -2.90 22.76 12.99
CA GLU A 72 -3.64 21.95 13.95
C GLU A 72 -4.99 21.49 13.37
N ASP A 73 -5.73 22.39 12.71
CA ASP A 73 -7.00 22.06 12.07
C ASP A 73 -6.79 21.11 10.87
N ALA A 74 -5.76 21.33 10.06
CA ALA A 74 -5.39 20.45 8.95
C ALA A 74 -5.09 19.03 9.47
N LEU A 75 -4.26 18.89 10.51
CA LEU A 75 -3.94 17.58 11.11
C LEU A 75 -5.17 16.89 11.73
N GLU A 76 -6.09 17.66 12.33
CA GLU A 76 -7.36 17.10 12.81
C GLU A 76 -8.18 16.55 11.65
N LEU A 77 -8.31 17.32 10.56
CA LEU A 77 -9.04 16.90 9.36
C LEU A 77 -8.40 15.68 8.70
N GLU A 78 -7.07 15.66 8.56
CA GLU A 78 -6.32 14.53 8.01
C GLU A 78 -6.60 13.24 8.77
N LYS A 79 -6.54 13.31 10.11
CA LYS A 79 -6.86 12.16 10.96
C LYS A 79 -8.28 11.65 10.70
N ARG A 80 -9.26 12.55 10.65
CA ARG A 80 -10.68 12.19 10.45
C ARG A 80 -10.93 11.60 9.06
N LEU A 81 -10.33 12.17 8.02
CA LEU A 81 -10.44 11.66 6.65
C LEU A 81 -9.81 10.27 6.53
N ASN A 82 -8.65 10.08 7.15
CA ASN A 82 -7.96 8.78 7.16
C ASN A 82 -8.71 7.70 7.94
N GLU A 83 -9.32 8.04 9.08
CA GLU A 83 -10.20 7.10 9.79
C GLU A 83 -11.35 6.59 8.90
N VAL A 84 -11.98 7.49 8.14
CA VAL A 84 -13.05 7.12 7.20
C VAL A 84 -12.50 6.30 6.03
N PHE A 85 -11.38 6.73 5.44
CA PHE A 85 -10.78 6.09 4.27
C PHE A 85 -10.34 4.66 4.58
N TYR A 86 -9.62 4.45 5.68
CA TYR A 86 -9.16 3.13 6.08
C TYR A 86 -10.32 2.20 6.42
N LYS A 87 -11.36 2.71 7.09
CA LYS A 87 -12.57 1.92 7.36
C LYS A 87 -13.27 1.49 6.06
N TRP A 88 -13.39 2.40 5.10
CA TRP A 88 -13.93 2.07 3.77
C TRP A 88 -13.09 1.00 3.06
N GLN A 89 -11.75 1.08 3.14
CA GLN A 89 -10.88 0.03 2.58
C GLN A 89 -11.13 -1.33 3.24
N GLU A 90 -11.35 -1.38 4.56
CA GLU A 90 -11.66 -2.61 5.30
C GLU A 90 -13.01 -3.19 4.89
N GLU A 91 -14.06 -2.38 4.85
CA GLU A 91 -15.42 -2.80 4.53
C GLU A 91 -15.54 -3.40 3.12
N HIS A 92 -14.66 -2.97 2.21
CA HIS A 92 -14.70 -3.35 0.80
C HIS A 92 -13.51 -4.22 0.35
N ASN A 93 -12.63 -4.65 1.24
CA ASN A 93 -11.40 -5.40 0.92
C ASN A 93 -10.49 -4.69 -0.12
N TYR A 94 -10.32 -3.37 0.03
CA TYR A 94 -9.43 -2.55 -0.80
C TYR A 94 -8.10 -2.18 -0.12
N LYS A 95 -7.77 -2.81 1.01
CA LYS A 95 -6.42 -2.68 1.58
C LYS A 95 -5.37 -3.16 0.55
N PRO A 96 -4.18 -2.54 0.49
CA PRO A 96 -3.09 -3.05 -0.32
C PRO A 96 -2.84 -4.53 -0.05
N SER A 97 -2.92 -5.35 -1.10
CA SER A 97 -2.63 -6.79 -1.05
C SER A 97 -1.31 -7.14 -1.74
N PHE A 98 -0.50 -6.13 -1.98
CA PHE A 98 0.78 -6.23 -2.67
C PHE A 98 1.91 -5.83 -1.72
N TYR A 99 3.11 -6.26 -2.08
CA TYR A 99 4.30 -6.19 -1.24
C TYR A 99 5.50 -5.85 -2.11
N LYS A 100 6.59 -5.51 -1.44
CA LYS A 100 7.91 -5.32 -2.05
C LYS A 100 8.79 -6.50 -1.67
N VAL A 101 9.38 -7.17 -2.67
CA VAL A 101 10.46 -8.14 -2.43
C VAL A 101 11.73 -7.37 -2.12
N ILE A 102 12.23 -7.50 -0.89
CA ILE A 102 13.42 -6.78 -0.41
C ILE A 102 14.70 -7.59 -0.62
N SER A 103 14.60 -8.91 -0.66
CA SER A 103 15.68 -9.81 -1.05
C SER A 103 15.13 -11.12 -1.60
N GLU A 104 15.93 -11.81 -2.40
CA GLU A 104 15.61 -13.16 -2.87
C GLU A 104 16.80 -14.10 -2.70
N GLU A 105 16.50 -15.37 -2.44
CA GLU A 105 17.44 -16.47 -2.44
C GLU A 105 17.01 -17.49 -3.51
N VAL A 106 17.98 -17.96 -4.31
CA VAL A 106 17.76 -19.03 -5.28
C VAL A 106 18.31 -20.32 -4.69
N ILE A 107 17.46 -21.32 -4.60
CA ILE A 107 17.83 -22.65 -4.10
C ILE A 107 17.86 -23.60 -5.28
N GLU A 108 19.02 -24.21 -5.51
CA GLU A 108 19.17 -25.29 -6.48
C GLU A 108 18.74 -26.62 -5.84
N VAL A 109 18.02 -27.43 -6.60
CA VAL A 109 17.56 -28.76 -6.18
C VAL A 109 18.45 -29.77 -6.88
N GLU A 110 19.35 -30.39 -6.13
CA GLU A 110 20.16 -31.50 -6.63
C GLU A 110 19.22 -32.66 -7.00
N LYS A 111 19.38 -33.17 -8.23
CA LYS A 111 18.60 -34.29 -8.76
C LYS A 111 19.24 -35.63 -8.44
#